data_AF-A0A174NGF4-F1
#
_entry.id   AF-A0A174NGF4-F1
#
_cell.length_a   1.000
_cell.length_b   1.000
_cell.length_c   1.000
_cell.angle_alpha   90.00
_cell.angle_beta   90.00
_cell.angle_gamma   90.00
#
_symmetry.space_group_name_H-M   'P 1'
#
loop_
_entity.id
_entity.type
_entity.pdbx_description
1 polymer ?
#
loop_
_entity_poly.entity_id
_entity_poly.type
_entity_poly.pdbx_seq_one_letter_code
_entity_poly.pdbx_strand_id
1 'polypeptide(L)'
;MFVIEGMDKVREVIEKNRKRKLVKHKKLSNNRIIEIDNCSPLEIRKLQDNLTMIAVSEGIRFVYGKGKRKSVLQQLHEELEQCGKRLMEYKECFEIMGKILSYMDM
;
A
#
# COMPACT_ATOMS: atom_id res chain seq x y z
N MET A 1 -11.70 7.81 -6.55
CA MET A 1 -12.32 6.77 -5.69
C MET A 1 -11.63 5.48 -6.05
N PHE A 2 -10.84 4.92 -5.14
CA PHE A 2 -10.22 3.62 -5.35
C PHE A 2 -11.28 2.53 -5.52
N VAL A 3 -10.98 1.53 -6.35
CA VAL A 3 -11.77 0.30 -6.42
C VAL A 3 -10.94 -0.78 -5.75
N ILE A 4 -11.52 -1.45 -4.74
CA ILE A 4 -10.85 -2.54 -4.04
C ILE A 4 -11.66 -3.81 -4.26
N GLU A 5 -11.10 -4.74 -5.02
CA GLU A 5 -11.73 -6.03 -5.24
C GLU A 5 -11.25 -7.07 -4.20
N GLY A 6 -12.19 -7.92 -3.77
CA GLY A 6 -11.87 -9.05 -2.88
C GLY A 6 -11.92 -8.76 -1.38
N MET A 7 -12.32 -7.54 -0.97
CA MET A 7 -12.43 -7.14 0.44
C MET A 7 -13.43 -7.96 1.25
N ASP A 8 -14.55 -8.38 0.66
CA ASP A 8 -15.58 -9.14 1.39
C ASP A 8 -15.04 -10.46 1.92
N LYS A 9 -14.29 -11.18 1.08
CA LYS A 9 -13.67 -12.45 1.46
C LYS A 9 -12.54 -12.25 2.49
N VAL A 10 -11.86 -11.10 2.47
CA VAL A 10 -10.88 -10.75 3.52
C VAL A 10 -11.58 -10.54 4.86
N ARG A 11 -12.67 -9.75 4.88
CA ARG A 11 -13.48 -9.52 6.09
C ARG A 11 -14.01 -10.84 6.66
N GLU A 12 -14.52 -11.71 5.80
CA GLU A 12 -15.03 -13.04 6.18
C GLU A 12 -13.94 -13.90 6.85
N VAL A 13 -12.75 -13.98 6.25
CA VAL A 13 -11.62 -14.76 6.81
C VAL A 13 -11.15 -14.18 8.15
N ILE A 14 -11.11 -12.86 8.29
CA ILE A 14 -10.76 -12.20 9.56
C ILE A 14 -11.78 -12.57 10.65
N GLU A 15 -13.07 -12.49 10.35
CA GLU A 15 -14.12 -12.80 11.32
C GLU A 15 -14.08 -14.28 11.74
N LYS A 16 -13.93 -15.19 10.77
CA LYS A 16 -13.75 -16.63 11.02
C LYS A 16 -12.52 -16.90 11.88
N ASN A 17 -11.40 -16.22 11.62
CA ASN A 17 -10.19 -16.36 12.42
C ASN A 17 -10.33 -15.80 13.83
N ARG A 18 -11.07 -14.70 14.01
CA ARG A 18 -11.37 -14.14 15.35
C ARG A 18 -12.16 -15.14 16.19
N LYS A 19 -13.19 -15.77 15.60
CA LYS A 19 -13.96 -16.85 16.23
C LYS A 19 -13.06 -18.04 16.58
N ARG A 20 -12.25 -18.52 15.63
CA ARG A 20 -11.33 -19.66 15.84
C ARG A 20 -10.27 -19.42 16.92
N LYS A 21 -9.80 -18.17 17.08
CA LYS A 21 -8.85 -17.80 18.14
C LYS A 21 -9.43 -18.03 19.54
N LEU A 22 -10.73 -17.74 19.74
CA LEU A 22 -11.41 -17.95 21.02
C LEU A 22 -11.53 -19.44 21.37
N VAL A 23 -11.86 -20.25 20.37
CA VAL A 23 -12.00 -21.71 20.51
C VAL A 23 -10.69 -22.48 20.29
N LYS A 24 -9.54 -21.78 20.23
CA LYS A 24 -8.17 -22.33 20.04
C LYS A 24 -8.02 -23.27 18.83
N HIS A 25 -8.84 -23.09 17.80
CA HIS A 25 -8.71 -23.85 16.55
C HIS A 25 -7.59 -23.28 15.67
N LYS A 26 -7.03 -24.14 14.80
CA LYS A 26 -6.03 -23.74 13.80
C LYS A 26 -6.53 -22.56 12.97
N LYS A 27 -5.67 -21.54 12.84
CA LYS A 27 -5.89 -20.35 12.01
C LYS A 27 -6.11 -20.76 10.55
N LEU A 28 -7.16 -20.22 9.94
CA LEU A 28 -7.37 -20.29 8.50
C LEU A 28 -6.32 -19.44 7.80
N SER A 29 -5.77 -19.97 6.70
CA SER A 29 -4.89 -19.19 5.84
C SER A 29 -5.59 -17.92 5.38
N ASN A 30 -4.87 -16.81 5.52
CA ASN A 30 -5.29 -15.47 5.17
C ASN A 30 -4.57 -14.97 3.91
N ASN A 31 -4.02 -15.88 3.11
CA ASN A 31 -3.40 -15.58 1.82
C ASN A 31 -4.49 -15.24 0.81
N ARG A 32 -4.87 -13.97 0.77
CA ARG A 32 -5.79 -13.45 -0.25
C ARG A 32 -5.23 -12.16 -0.81
N ILE A 33 -5.12 -12.11 -2.13
CA ILE A 33 -4.67 -10.94 -2.87
C ILE A 33 -5.84 -9.96 -2.93
N ILE A 34 -5.53 -8.70 -2.68
CA ILE A 34 -6.45 -7.56 -2.82
C ILE A 34 -5.89 -6.75 -3.98
N GLU A 35 -6.72 -6.50 -4.98
CA GLU A 35 -6.37 -5.61 -6.09
C GLU A 35 -6.88 -4.21 -5.77
N ILE A 36 -5.99 -3.22 -5.91
CA ILE A 36 -6.27 -1.81 -5.64
C ILE A 36 -5.93 -1.04 -6.91
N ASP A 37 -6.97 -0.58 -7.60
CA ASP A 37 -6.85 0.23 -8.80
C ASP A 37 -7.25 1.68 -8.56
N ASN A 38 -6.83 2.55 -9.49
CA ASN A 38 -7.16 3.98 -9.51
C ASN A 38 -6.72 4.74 -8.25
N CYS A 39 -5.56 4.39 -7.70
CA CYS A 39 -5.04 5.01 -6.48
C CYS A 39 -4.33 6.34 -6.79
N SER A 40 -4.83 7.45 -6.25
CA SER A 40 -4.16 8.75 -6.32
C SER A 40 -2.93 8.81 -5.41
N PRO A 41 -1.97 9.72 -5.66
CA PRO A 41 -0.80 9.89 -4.79
C PRO A 41 -1.15 10.14 -3.32
N LEU A 42 -2.23 10.89 -3.05
CA LEU A 42 -2.72 11.14 -1.68
C LEU A 42 -3.25 9.87 -1.00
N GLU A 43 -3.94 9.01 -1.74
CA GLU A 43 -4.44 7.73 -1.23
C GLU A 43 -3.29 6.76 -0.94
N ILE A 44 -2.28 6.71 -1.82
CA ILE A 44 -1.04 5.94 -1.60
C ILE A 44 -0.35 6.41 -0.32
N ARG A 45 -0.24 7.73 -0.12
CA ARG A 45 0.35 8.29 1.11
C ARG A 45 -0.42 7.86 2.35
N LYS A 46 -1.75 7.93 2.31
CA LYS A 46 -2.60 7.49 3.42
C LYS A 46 -2.42 6.01 3.74
N LEU A 47 -2.22 5.16 2.73
CA LEU A 47 -1.89 3.74 2.93
C LEU A 47 -0.53 3.56 3.62
N GLN A 48 0.50 4.34 3.25
CA GLN A 48 1.79 4.31 3.93
C GLN A 48 1.71 4.75 5.40
N ASP A 49 0.96 5.81 5.69
CA ASP A 49 0.78 6.30 7.06
C ASP A 49 0.06 5.23 7.91
N ASN A 50 -0.92 4.54 7.34
CA ASN A 50 -1.59 3.40 7.99
C ASN A 50 -0.63 2.25 8.29
N LEU A 51 0.23 1.86 7.35
CA LEU A 51 1.24 0.83 7.58
C LEU A 51 2.20 1.24 8.70
N THR A 52 2.63 2.51 8.72
CA THR A 52 3.50 3.04 9.78
C THR A 52 2.83 2.98 11.14
N MET A 53 1.56 3.37 11.25
CA MET A 53 0.81 3.25 12.50
C MET A 53 0.70 1.80 12.97
N ILE A 54 0.45 0.86 12.05
CA ILE A 54 0.41 -0.57 12.37
C ILE A 54 1.78 -1.04 12.87
N ALA A 55 2.87 -0.66 12.18
CA ALA A 55 4.23 -1.01 12.58
C ALA A 55 4.52 -0.57 14.02
N VAL A 56 4.16 0.66 14.36
CA VAL A 56 4.31 1.20 15.72
C VAL A 56 3.47 0.40 16.71
N SER A 57 2.20 0.12 16.40
CA SER A 57 1.30 -0.63 17.28
C SER A 57 1.75 -2.08 17.54
N GLU A 58 2.41 -2.70 16.55
CA GLU A 58 2.93 -4.06 16.63
C GLU A 58 4.39 -4.13 17.11
N GLY A 59 5.02 -2.97 17.39
CA GLY A 59 6.43 -2.90 17.80
C GLY A 59 7.42 -3.29 16.70
N ILE A 60 7.01 -3.26 15.44
CA ILE A 60 7.84 -3.56 14.27
C ILE A 60 8.70 -2.34 13.96
N ARG A 61 10.02 -2.49 14.09
CA ARG A 61 10.98 -1.43 13.71
C ARG A 61 11.47 -1.62 12.28
N PHE A 62 11.47 -0.52 11.52
CA PHE A 62 12.07 -0.50 10.20
C PHE A 62 13.60 -0.52 10.32
N VAL A 63 14.23 -1.32 9.48
CA VAL A 63 15.68 -1.53 9.48
C VAL A 63 16.28 -1.00 8.19
N TYR A 64 17.41 -0.31 8.32
CA TYR A 64 18.16 0.25 7.21
C TYR A 64 19.60 -0.28 7.24
N GLY A 65 20.21 -0.42 6.05
CA GLY A 65 21.57 -0.95 5.89
C GLY A 65 21.65 -2.27 5.13
N LYS A 66 22.79 -2.52 4.48
CA LYS A 66 23.05 -3.74 3.71
C LYS A 66 23.01 -4.98 4.62
N GLY A 67 22.37 -6.05 4.16
CA GLY A 67 22.29 -7.33 4.88
C GLY A 67 21.25 -7.41 6.00
N LYS A 68 20.47 -6.35 6.26
CA LYS A 68 19.35 -6.40 7.22
C LYS A 68 18.10 -6.98 6.55
N ARG A 69 17.44 -7.94 7.20
CA ARG A 69 16.17 -8.51 6.73
C ARG A 69 15.02 -7.56 7.08
N LYS A 70 14.42 -6.96 6.04
CA LYS A 70 13.23 -6.11 6.17
C LYS A 70 11.99 -6.96 6.50
N SER A 71 11.09 -6.42 7.30
CA SER A 71 9.78 -7.03 7.52
C SER A 71 8.92 -6.92 6.24
N VAL A 72 7.94 -7.79 6.08
CA VAL A 72 6.98 -7.71 4.95
C VAL A 72 6.26 -6.35 4.96
N LEU A 73 5.95 -5.84 6.15
CA LEU A 73 5.31 -4.54 6.31
C LEU A 73 6.22 -3.40 5.83
N GLN A 74 7.53 -3.44 6.13
CA GLN A 74 8.48 -2.45 5.62
C GLN A 74 8.62 -2.54 4.10
N GLN A 75 8.66 -3.76 3.53
CA GLN A 75 8.73 -3.96 2.08
C GLN A 75 7.51 -3.31 1.40
N LEU A 76 6.29 -3.57 1.90
CA LEU A 76 5.07 -2.95 1.39
C LEU A 76 5.09 -1.42 1.52
N HIS A 77 5.58 -0.88 2.64
CA HIS A 77 5.70 0.56 2.82
C HIS A 77 6.63 1.19 1.78
N GLU A 78 7.78 0.57 1.52
CA GLU A 78 8.77 1.04 0.53
C GLU A 78 8.24 0.89 -0.92
N GLU A 79 7.52 -0.18 -1.24
CA GLU A 79 6.89 -0.37 -2.55
C GLU A 79 5.84 0.71 -2.84
N LEU A 80 5.00 1.05 -1.86
CA LEU A 80 4.07 2.17 -1.98
C LEU A 80 4.79 3.50 -2.17
N GLU A 81 5.95 3.69 -1.53
CA GLU A 81 6.75 4.92 -1.70
C GLU A 81 7.25 5.07 -3.13
N GLN A 82 7.77 3.98 -3.68
CA GLN A 82 8.25 3.94 -5.06
C GLN A 82 7.12 4.09 -6.07
N CYS A 83 5.95 3.54 -5.78
CA CYS A 83 4.75 3.74 -6.60
C CYS A 83 4.34 5.22 -6.63
N GLY A 84 4.27 5.86 -5.45
CA GLY A 84 3.93 7.27 -5.32
C GLY A 84 4.92 8.20 -6.03
N LYS A 85 6.23 7.94 -5.89
CA LYS A 85 7.28 8.72 -6.59
C LYS A 85 7.12 8.64 -8.11
N ARG A 86 6.96 7.43 -8.66
CA ARG A 86 6.74 7.23 -10.10
C ARG A 86 5.52 7.99 -10.61
N LEU A 87 4.40 7.95 -9.87
CA LEU A 87 3.18 8.69 -10.22
C LEU A 87 3.41 10.21 -10.26
N MET A 88 4.19 10.75 -9.32
CA MET A 88 4.52 12.18 -9.29
C MET A 88 5.45 12.57 -10.45
N GLU A 89 6.45 11.75 -10.76
CA GLU A 89 7.35 11.95 -11.92
C GLU A 89 6.56 12.00 -13.23
N TYR A 90 5.57 11.11 -13.41
CA TYR A 90 4.69 11.17 -14.58
C TYR A 90 3.90 12.48 -14.65
N LYS A 91 3.36 12.97 -13.52
CA LYS A 91 2.63 14.26 -13.48
C LYS A 91 3.52 15.42 -13.94
N GLU A 92 4.76 15.47 -13.45
CA GLU A 92 5.73 16.51 -13.85
C GLU A 92 6.02 16.45 -15.36
N CYS A 93 6.14 15.25 -15.94
CA CYS A 93 6.35 15.08 -17.37
C CYS A 93 5.17 15.61 -18.21
N PHE A 94 3.93 15.38 -17.77
CA PHE A 94 2.74 15.93 -18.43
C PHE A 94 2.64 17.46 -18.33
N GLU A 95 2.99 18.03 -17.17
CA GLU A 95 2.98 19.49 -17.00
C GLU A 95 4.05 20.18 -17.87
N ILE A 96 5.22 19.58 -18.02
CA ILE A 96 6.27 20.08 -18.92
C ILE A 96 5.81 20.00 -20.38
N MET A 97 5.26 18.86 -20.80
CA MET A 97 4.79 18.67 -22.17
C MET A 97 3.66 19.64 -22.54
N GLY A 98 2.69 19.86 -21.64
CA GLY A 98 1.62 20.83 -21.85
C GLY A 98 2.11 22.28 -21.95
N LYS A 99 3.13 22.64 -21.17
CA LYS A 99 3.79 23.95 -21.29
C LYS A 99 4.53 24.09 -22.62
N ILE A 100 5.27 23.06 -23.05
CA ILE A 100 5.99 23.07 -24.34
C ILE A 100 5.04 23.27 -25.52
N LEU A 101 3.91 22.56 -25.57
CA LEU A 101 2.90 22.78 -26.62
C LEU A 101 2.37 24.22 -26.60
N SER A 102 2.06 24.76 -25.43
CA SER A 102 1.57 26.14 -25.30
C SER A 102 2.59 27.20 -25.77
N TYR A 103 3.90 26.94 -25.69
CA TYR A 103 4.94 27.84 -26.21
C TYR A 103 5.17 27.70 -27.72
N MET A 104 4.80 26.57 -28.32
CA MET A 104 4.91 26.36 -29.77
C MET A 104 3.69 26.88 -30.55
N ASP A 105 2.55 27.06 -29.87
CA ASP A 105 1.33 27.64 -30.43
C ASP A 105 1.26 29.19 -30.30
N MET A 106 2.31 29.84 -29.78
CA MET A 106 2.51 31.30 -29.72
C MET A 106 3.60 31.75 -30.70
#